data_AF-A0A022R5E1-F1
#
_entry.id   AF-A0A022R5E1-F1
#
_cell.length_a   1.000
_cell.length_b   1.000
_cell.length_c   1.000
_cell.angle_alpha   90.00
_cell.angle_beta   90.00
_cell.angle_gamma   90.00
#
_symmetry.space_group_name_H-M   'P 1'
#
loop_
_entity.id
_entity.type
_entity.pdbx_description
1 polymer ?
#
loop_
_entity_poly.entity_id
_entity_poly.type
_entity_poly.pdbx_seq_one_letter_code
_entity_poly.pdbx_strand_id
1 'polypeptide(L)'
;MMKSLASVAPLTPPPPPSQAAAAAARRVEIPGSHGWPVIGPLSDRLDYFWFEGPNRFFEKRIEKYKSTVFRTNVPPAFPFFTGVNPNVVAVLDVESFSHLFDMDIVEKANVLVGDFMPHVSFTAGLRVCAYLDTSEP
;
A
#
# COMPACT_ATOMS: atom_id res chain seq x y z
N MET A 1 -8.10 -45.59 26.06
CA MET A 1 -7.70 -44.17 26.19
C MET A 1 -8.32 -43.39 25.04
N MET A 2 -9.49 -42.80 25.24
CA MET A 2 -10.15 -41.94 24.25
C MET A 2 -9.74 -40.50 24.55
N LYS A 3 -9.02 -39.86 23.62
CA LYS A 3 -8.64 -38.45 23.73
C LYS A 3 -9.86 -37.59 23.39
N SER A 4 -10.27 -36.77 24.36
CA SER A 4 -11.31 -35.76 24.22
C SER A 4 -10.90 -34.71 23.18
N LEU A 5 -11.77 -34.44 22.21
CA LEU A 5 -11.62 -33.35 21.25
C LEU A 5 -12.07 -32.04 21.93
N ALA A 6 -11.15 -31.09 22.08
CA ALA A 6 -11.48 -29.77 22.59
C ALA A 6 -12.34 -28.99 21.58
N SER A 7 -13.47 -28.47 22.07
CA SER A 7 -14.36 -27.58 21.33
C SER A 7 -13.63 -26.26 21.01
N VAL A 8 -13.44 -25.96 19.73
CA VAL A 8 -12.92 -24.67 19.26
C VAL A 8 -14.03 -23.64 19.41
N ALA A 9 -13.83 -22.64 20.27
CA ALA A 9 -14.76 -21.54 20.43
C ALA A 9 -14.81 -20.69 19.13
N PRO A 10 -15.99 -20.21 18.70
CA PRO A 10 -16.07 -19.34 17.53
C PRO A 10 -15.39 -18.00 17.83
N LEU A 11 -14.46 -17.61 16.95
CA LEU A 11 -13.84 -16.29 16.94
C LEU A 11 -14.93 -15.28 16.58
N THR A 12 -15.45 -14.55 17.55
CA THR A 12 -16.32 -13.40 17.30
C THR A 12 -15.52 -12.33 16.56
N PRO A 13 -16.00 -11.82 15.42
CA PRO A 13 -15.33 -10.71 14.72
C PRO A 13 -15.30 -9.47 15.63
N PRO A 14 -14.23 -8.67 15.59
CA PRO A 14 -14.18 -7.41 16.31
C PRO A 14 -15.35 -6.52 15.88
N PRO A 15 -15.93 -5.72 16.80
CA PRO A 15 -16.97 -4.77 16.44
C PRO A 15 -16.45 -3.80 15.38
N PRO A 16 -17.33 -3.31 14.47
CA PRO A 16 -16.94 -2.32 13.48
C PRO A 16 -16.37 -1.07 14.18
N PRO A 17 -15.35 -0.41 13.61
CA PRO A 17 -14.81 0.80 14.19
C PRO A 17 -15.93 1.80 14.44
N SER A 18 -16.04 2.24 15.70
CA SER A 18 -17.06 3.20 16.13
C SER A 18 -16.92 4.47 15.30
N GLN A 19 -17.93 4.78 14.48
CA GLN A 19 -18.01 6.00 13.67
C GLN A 19 -17.85 7.28 14.52
N ALA A 20 -18.03 7.20 15.83
CA ALA A 20 -17.78 8.30 16.77
C ALA A 20 -16.29 8.69 16.90
N ALA A 21 -15.34 7.77 16.66
CA ALA A 21 -13.91 8.09 16.69
C ALA A 21 -13.47 8.85 15.43
N ALA A 22 -14.03 8.50 14.27
CA ALA A 22 -13.75 9.17 13.00
C ALA A 22 -14.21 10.64 12.98
N ALA A 23 -15.24 10.98 13.77
CA ALA A 23 -15.75 12.35 13.89
C ALA A 23 -14.82 13.31 14.67
N ALA A 24 -13.86 12.78 15.45
CA ALA A 24 -12.95 13.57 16.29
C ALA A 24 -11.56 13.81 15.67
N ALA A 25 -11.24 13.15 14.55
CA ALA A 25 -9.96 13.32 13.89
C ALA A 25 -9.89 14.71 13.21
N ARG A 26 -8.92 15.53 13.61
CA ARG A 26 -8.61 16.79 12.93
C ARG A 26 -8.21 16.47 11.49
N ARG A 27 -8.89 17.07 10.51
CA ARG A 27 -8.45 17.00 9.12
C ARG A 27 -7.12 17.75 9.00
N VAL A 28 -6.07 17.03 8.65
CA VAL A 28 -4.72 17.56 8.42
C VAL A 28 -4.33 17.23 6.98
N GLU A 29 -3.57 18.13 6.35
CA GLU A 29 -3.01 17.87 5.04
C GLU A 29 -1.99 16.73 5.12
N ILE A 30 -2.02 15.80 4.15
CA ILE A 30 -1.09 14.68 4.11
C ILE A 30 0.33 15.22 3.86
N PRO A 31 1.26 15.08 4.82
CA PRO A 31 2.60 15.62 4.69
C PRO A 31 3.43 14.87 3.63
N GLY A 32 4.54 15.46 3.22
CA GLY A 32 5.45 14.89 2.22
C GLY A 32 5.22 15.42 0.80
N SER A 33 6.13 15.08 -0.11
CA SER A 33 6.08 15.49 -1.51
C SER A 33 6.78 14.46 -2.39
N HIS A 34 6.58 14.55 -3.71
CA HIS A 34 7.21 13.68 -4.69
C HIS A 34 8.56 14.22 -5.22
N GLY A 35 9.00 15.39 -4.73
CA GLY A 35 10.21 16.05 -5.22
C GLY A 35 10.05 16.59 -6.64
N TRP A 36 11.19 16.89 -7.28
CA TRP A 36 11.21 17.34 -8.68
C TRP A 36 10.95 16.15 -9.62
N PRO A 37 10.28 16.37 -10.77
CA PRO A 37 10.08 15.31 -11.75
C PRO A 37 11.39 14.60 -12.10
N VAL A 38 11.34 13.27 -12.20
CA VAL A 38 12.49 12.36 -12.40
C VAL A 38 13.47 12.29 -11.22
N ILE A 39 13.95 13.42 -10.71
CA ILE A 39 14.98 13.47 -9.66
C ILE A 39 14.45 12.94 -8.32
N GLY A 40 13.25 13.36 -7.91
CA GLY A 40 12.62 12.93 -6.65
C GLY A 40 12.46 11.40 -6.59
N PRO A 41 11.74 10.79 -7.55
CA PRO A 41 11.60 9.33 -7.60
C PRO A 41 12.91 8.58 -7.76
N LEU A 42 13.90 9.13 -8.48
CA LEU A 42 15.20 8.50 -8.61
C LEU A 42 15.97 8.50 -7.28
N SER A 43 15.95 9.60 -6.54
CA SER A 43 16.55 9.69 -5.20
C SER A 43 15.88 8.71 -4.25
N ASP A 44 14.55 8.72 -4.18
CA ASP A 44 13.79 7.81 -3.31
C ASP A 44 14.04 6.34 -3.67
N ARG A 45 14.18 6.01 -4.96
CA ARG A 45 14.56 4.66 -5.41
C ARG A 45 15.95 4.26 -4.91
N LEU A 46 16.93 5.16 -4.97
CA LEU A 46 18.28 4.89 -4.48
C LEU A 46 18.29 4.71 -2.95
N ASP A 47 17.54 5.52 -2.22
CA ASP A 47 17.36 5.38 -0.78
C ASP A 47 16.69 4.04 -0.43
N TYR A 48 15.61 3.69 -1.13
CA TYR A 48 14.84 2.47 -0.90
C TYR A 48 15.67 1.18 -1.09
N PHE A 49 16.51 1.13 -2.13
CA PHE A 49 17.24 -0.10 -2.49
C PHE A 49 18.72 -0.13 -2.07
N TRP A 50 19.41 1.01 -2.01
CA TRP A 50 20.88 1.04 -1.82
C TRP A 50 21.33 1.76 -0.55
N PHE A 51 20.80 2.94 -0.23
CA PHE A 51 21.36 3.77 0.85
C PHE A 51 20.70 3.52 2.21
N GLU A 52 19.39 3.27 2.26
CA GLU A 52 18.64 3.12 3.51
C GLU A 52 18.10 1.70 3.69
N GLY A 53 17.55 1.14 2.60
CA GLY A 53 16.76 -0.10 2.64
C GLY A 53 15.29 0.17 3.00
N PRO A 54 14.36 -0.76 2.66
CA PRO A 54 12.92 -0.52 2.76
C PRO A 54 12.42 -0.13 4.15
N ASN A 55 12.88 -0.80 5.21
CA ASN A 55 12.39 -0.53 6.57
C ASN A 55 12.78 0.89 7.03
N ARG A 56 14.06 1.23 6.91
CA ARG A 56 14.56 2.56 7.32
C ARG A 56 14.02 3.69 6.44
N PHE A 57 13.78 3.40 5.16
CA PHE A 57 13.17 4.35 4.24
C PHE A 57 11.84 4.90 4.78
N PHE A 58 10.98 4.01 5.27
CA PHE A 58 9.70 4.41 5.84
C PHE A 58 9.85 4.98 7.25
N GLU A 59 10.64 4.34 8.13
CA GLU A 59 10.87 4.81 9.51
C GLU A 59 11.35 6.27 9.57
N LYS A 60 12.36 6.63 8.76
CA LYS A 60 12.87 8.00 8.70
C LYS A 60 11.81 9.01 8.24
N ARG A 61 10.91 8.62 7.35
CA ARG A 61 9.82 9.48 6.85
C ARG A 61 8.73 9.65 7.90
N ILE A 62 8.41 8.60 8.66
CA ILE A 62 7.55 8.69 9.85
C ILE A 62 8.14 9.69 10.85
N GLU A 63 9.43 9.57 11.15
CA GLU A 63 10.12 10.47 12.09
C GLU A 63 10.17 11.92 11.62
N LYS A 64 10.40 12.13 10.31
CA LYS A 64 10.48 13.46 9.68
C LYS A 64 9.12 14.16 9.66
N TYR A 65 8.06 13.46 9.28
CA TYR A 65 6.73 14.04 9.12
C TYR A 65 5.86 13.96 10.37
N LYS A 66 6.30 13.20 11.38
CA LYS A 66 5.52 12.89 12.60
C LYS A 66 4.14 12.32 12.25
N SER A 67 4.10 11.49 11.21
CA SER A 67 2.88 10.90 10.66
C SER A 67 3.18 9.51 10.11
N THR A 68 2.25 8.58 10.31
CA THR A 68 2.24 7.24 9.69
C THR A 68 1.61 7.24 8.29
N VAL A 69 1.02 8.38 7.89
CA VAL A 69 0.44 8.61 6.57
C VAL A 69 1.16 9.79 5.91
N PHE A 70 1.81 9.56 4.76
CA PHE A 70 2.56 10.61 4.05
C PHE A 70 2.74 10.32 2.56
N ARG A 71 2.99 11.37 1.78
CA ARG A 71 3.35 11.29 0.36
C ARG A 71 4.83 10.95 0.21
N THR A 72 5.12 9.99 -0.67
CA THR A 72 6.49 9.60 -1.04
C THR A 72 6.49 8.98 -2.43
N ASN A 73 7.66 8.73 -3.00
CA ASN A 73 7.79 7.86 -4.16
C ASN A 73 8.17 6.44 -3.72
N VAL A 74 7.66 5.42 -4.39
CA VAL A 74 8.03 4.01 -4.17
C VAL A 74 8.39 3.37 -5.52
N PRO A 75 9.45 2.53 -5.60
CA PRO A 75 9.76 1.82 -6.84
C PRO A 75 8.64 0.86 -7.29
N PRO A 76 8.48 0.56 -8.58
CA PRO A 76 9.38 0.87 -9.69
C PRO A 76 9.34 2.34 -10.14
N ALA A 77 10.45 2.79 -10.73
CA ALA A 77 10.61 4.17 -11.22
C ALA A 77 11.68 4.19 -12.32
N PHE A 78 11.87 5.35 -12.94
CA PHE A 78 13.02 5.67 -13.81
C PHE A 78 14.35 5.15 -13.19
N PRO A 79 15.33 4.64 -13.99
CA PRO A 79 15.45 4.72 -15.45
C PRO A 79 14.79 3.61 -16.27
N PHE A 80 14.39 2.50 -15.65
CA PHE A 80 13.99 1.29 -16.40
C PHE A 80 12.50 1.16 -16.66
N PHE A 81 11.68 1.92 -15.92
CA PHE A 81 10.22 1.85 -15.99
C PHE A 81 9.66 3.18 -16.49
N THR A 82 9.71 3.39 -17.80
CA THR A 82 9.07 4.53 -18.45
C THR A 82 7.55 4.31 -18.49
N GLY A 83 6.76 5.32 -18.12
CA GLY A 83 5.29 5.21 -18.09
C GLY A 83 4.69 4.65 -16.80
N VAL A 84 5.48 4.52 -15.72
CA VAL A 84 5.02 4.21 -14.36
C VAL A 84 4.92 5.50 -13.55
N ASN A 85 3.88 5.64 -12.73
CA ASN A 85 3.74 6.68 -11.73
C ASN A 85 4.23 6.19 -10.35
N PRO A 86 5.40 6.65 -9.88
CA PRO A 86 5.97 6.21 -8.60
C PRO A 86 5.32 6.88 -7.38
N ASN A 87 4.43 7.85 -7.59
CA ASN A 87 3.86 8.69 -6.54
C ASN A 87 2.82 7.91 -5.73
N VAL A 88 3.01 7.78 -4.42
CA VAL A 88 2.05 7.11 -3.52
C VAL A 88 1.76 7.93 -2.26
N VAL A 89 0.64 7.60 -1.61
CA VAL A 89 0.41 7.91 -0.19
C VAL A 89 0.68 6.63 0.59
N ALA A 90 1.73 6.62 1.40
CA ALA A 90 2.03 5.52 2.29
C ALA A 90 1.05 5.53 3.47
N VAL A 91 0.56 4.35 3.85
CA VAL A 91 -0.30 4.12 5.03
C VAL A 91 0.36 3.04 5.89
N LEU A 92 0.93 3.44 7.04
CA LEU A 92 1.88 2.63 7.80
C LEU A 92 1.44 2.34 9.24
N ASP A 93 0.14 2.46 9.52
CA ASP A 93 -0.49 2.07 10.77
C ASP A 93 -1.71 1.19 10.51
N VAL A 94 -2.17 0.46 11.53
CA VAL A 94 -3.24 -0.54 11.39
C VAL A 94 -4.57 0.08 10.96
N GLU A 95 -4.89 1.27 11.45
CA GLU A 95 -6.16 1.95 11.16
C GLU A 95 -6.20 2.38 9.69
N SER A 96 -5.19 3.12 9.23
CA SER A 96 -5.11 3.59 7.84
C SER A 96 -4.94 2.43 6.84
N PHE A 97 -4.16 1.41 7.18
CA PHE A 97 -3.92 0.26 6.30
C PHE A 97 -5.19 -0.58 6.08
N SER A 98 -6.10 -0.64 7.07
CA SER A 98 -7.34 -1.42 6.97
C SER A 98 -8.23 -0.99 5.79
N HIS A 99 -8.16 0.28 5.39
CA HIS A 99 -8.90 0.82 4.25
C HIS A 99 -8.46 0.23 2.90
N LEU A 100 -7.27 -0.37 2.79
CA LEU A 100 -6.84 -1.03 1.56
C LEU A 100 -7.65 -2.29 1.22
N PHE A 101 -8.47 -2.77 2.15
CA PHE A 101 -9.36 -3.93 1.98
C PHE A 101 -10.81 -3.56 1.66
N ASP A 102 -11.14 -2.27 1.62
CA ASP A 102 -12.48 -1.80 1.27
C ASP A 102 -12.57 -1.52 -0.24
N MET A 103 -13.30 -2.38 -0.94
CA MET A 103 -13.43 -2.31 -2.41
C MET A 103 -14.38 -1.18 -2.87
N ASP A 104 -15.13 -0.56 -1.95
CA ASP A 104 -15.97 0.60 -2.29
C ASP A 104 -15.12 1.88 -2.47
N ILE A 105 -13.88 1.88 -1.96
CA ILE A 105 -12.99 3.05 -1.98
C ILE A 105 -11.63 2.77 -2.63
N VAL A 106 -11.28 1.51 -2.93
CA VAL A 106 -10.01 1.13 -3.56
C VAL A 106 -10.25 0.18 -4.73
N GLU A 107 -9.75 0.56 -5.90
CA GLU A 107 -9.66 -0.29 -7.08
C GLU A 107 -8.43 -1.22 -7.00
N LYS A 108 -8.58 -2.48 -7.40
CA LYS A 108 -7.53 -3.51 -7.39
C LYS A 108 -7.11 -3.99 -8.79
N ALA A 109 -7.58 -3.35 -9.86
CA ALA A 109 -7.16 -3.67 -11.22
C ALA A 109 -5.67 -3.37 -11.43
N ASN A 110 -4.93 -4.34 -11.95
CA ASN A 110 -3.55 -4.19 -12.44
C ASN A 110 -2.49 -3.73 -11.41
N VAL A 111 -2.81 -3.70 -10.10
CA VAL A 111 -1.93 -3.12 -9.06
C VAL A 111 -1.20 -4.14 -8.17
N LEU A 112 -1.18 -5.43 -8.54
CA LEU A 112 -0.58 -6.50 -7.73
C LEU A 112 0.86 -6.19 -7.28
N VAL A 113 1.65 -5.54 -8.14
CA VAL A 113 3.05 -5.19 -7.87
C VAL A 113 3.27 -3.66 -7.87
N GLY A 114 2.23 -2.90 -7.53
CA GLY A 114 2.22 -1.44 -7.56
C GLY A 114 1.71 -0.89 -8.89
N ASP A 115 2.06 0.35 -9.24
CA ASP A 115 1.67 1.01 -10.49
C ASP A 115 2.47 0.50 -11.71
N PHE A 116 2.59 -0.82 -11.82
CA PHE A 116 3.23 -1.50 -12.92
C PHE A 116 2.59 -2.87 -13.10
N MET A 117 2.09 -3.15 -14.30
CA MET A 117 1.62 -4.47 -14.67
C MET A 117 2.60 -5.07 -15.69
N PRO A 118 3.19 -6.25 -15.42
CA PRO A 118 3.96 -6.98 -16.42
C PRO A 118 3.13 -7.26 -17.68
N HIS A 119 3.76 -7.18 -18.84
CA HIS A 119 3.07 -7.40 -20.11
C HIS A 119 2.43 -8.79 -20.20
N VAL A 120 1.21 -8.87 -20.75
CA VAL A 120 0.43 -10.12 -20.82
C VAL A 120 1.09 -11.23 -21.64
N SER A 121 2.13 -10.93 -22.43
CA SER A 121 2.93 -11.95 -23.11
C SER A 121 3.59 -12.93 -22.14
N PHE A 122 3.84 -12.53 -20.90
CA PHE A 122 4.35 -13.41 -19.84
C PHE A 122 3.28 -14.35 -19.27
N THR A 123 2.02 -14.14 -19.63
CA THR A 123 0.84 -14.87 -19.14
C THR A 123 -0.06 -15.33 -20.30
N ALA A 124 0.55 -15.70 -21.43
CA ALA A 124 -0.15 -16.23 -22.61
C ALA A 124 -1.27 -15.31 -23.17
N GLY A 125 -1.10 -13.99 -23.04
CA GLY A 125 -2.07 -13.00 -23.51
C GLY A 125 -3.21 -12.72 -22.54
N LEU A 126 -3.16 -13.28 -21.32
CA LEU A 126 -4.23 -13.15 -20.33
C LEU A 126 -3.85 -12.22 -19.17
N ARG A 127 -4.79 -11.37 -18.74
CA ARG A 127 -4.74 -10.76 -17.41
C ARG A 127 -5.16 -11.82 -16.39
N VAL A 128 -4.21 -12.33 -15.63
CA VAL A 128 -4.48 -13.36 -14.63
C VAL A 128 -5.28 -12.79 -13.45
N CYS A 129 -6.00 -13.65 -12.73
CA CYS A 129 -6.91 -13.29 -11.62
C CYS A 129 -6.33 -12.27 -10.64
N ALA A 130 -5.04 -12.37 -10.30
CA ALA A 130 -4.38 -11.45 -9.36
C ALA A 130 -4.27 -9.99 -9.85
N TYR A 131 -4.57 -9.70 -11.12
CA TYR A 131 -4.60 -8.35 -11.71
C TYR A 131 -6.02 -7.90 -12.10
N LEU A 132 -7.05 -8.68 -11.75
CA LEU A 132 -8.45 -8.32 -11.98
C LEU A 132 -9.01 -7.65 -10.73
N ASP A 133 -9.76 -6.56 -10.92
CA ASP A 133 -10.58 -5.99 -9.87
C ASP A 133 -11.78 -6.89 -9.53
N THR A 134 -12.34 -6.72 -8.34
CA THR A 134 -13.53 -7.48 -7.91
C THR A 134 -14.79 -7.19 -8.72
N SER A 135 -14.83 -6.05 -9.42
CA SER A 135 -15.90 -5.67 -10.35
C SER A 135 -15.74 -6.23 -11.76
N GLU A 136 -14.58 -6.83 -12.08
CA GLU A 136 -14.30 -7.42 -13.39
C GLU A 136 -14.82 -8.88 -13.48
N PRO A 137 -15.32 -9.31 -14.64
CA PRO A 137 -15.90 -10.64 -14.85
C PRO A 137 -14.86 -11.77 -14.93
#